data_AF-A0A975JF59-F1
#
_entry.id   AF-A0A975JF59-F1
#
_cell.length_a   1.000
_cell.length_b   1.000
_cell.length_c   1.000
_cell.angle_alpha   90.00
_cell.angle_beta   90.00
_cell.angle_gamma   90.00
#
_symmetry.space_group_name_H-M   'P 1'
#
loop_
_entity.id
_entity.type
_entity.pdbx_description
1 polymer ?
#
loop_
_entity_poly.entity_id
_entity_poly.type
_entity_poly.pdbx_seq_one_letter_code
_entity_poly.pdbx_strand_id
1 'polypeptide(L)'
;MQVILLQRVAKLGQMGDVVDVKPGYARNYLLPQQKALSASKANVEAFEAQKAQLEAQNLESKKEADAMAARIDGQQFIVIRSASDAGALYGSVTTRDAADAATENGFTVDRKQVVLGAPIKYLGVHDVQIILHPEVEARIELNVARSPEEAELQASGKSIQELAAEEEAAAEFEIAELFDDIGSAASEDEELAEAVEAQDDEPASGDQEDTAGN
;
A
#
# COMPACT_ATOMS: atom_id res chain seq x y z
N MET A 1 -18.74 39.28 -12.70
CA MET A 1 -18.60 39.99 -11.40
C MET A 1 -17.15 39.90 -11.01
N GLN A 2 -16.51 41.04 -10.78
CA GLN A 2 -15.09 41.08 -10.44
C GLN A 2 -14.87 40.83 -8.96
N VAL A 3 -13.91 39.95 -8.66
CA VAL A 3 -13.48 39.60 -7.30
C VAL A 3 -11.96 39.57 -7.22
N ILE A 4 -11.43 39.90 -6.04
CA ILE A 4 -10.00 39.85 -5.72
C ILE A 4 -9.75 38.57 -4.93
N LEU A 5 -8.86 37.70 -5.38
CA LEU A 5 -8.58 36.43 -4.70
C LEU A 5 -7.73 36.67 -3.44
N LEU A 6 -8.21 36.19 -2.28
CA LEU A 6 -7.47 36.24 -1.01
C LEU A 6 -6.54 35.06 -0.83
N GLN A 7 -6.81 33.96 -1.52
CA GLN A 7 -6.00 32.75 -1.53
C GLN A 7 -6.00 32.17 -2.93
N ARG A 8 -5.02 31.31 -3.22
CA ARG A 8 -4.97 30.58 -4.49
C ARG A 8 -6.21 29.69 -4.63
N VAL A 9 -6.88 29.77 -5.78
CA VAL A 9 -8.01 28.89 -6.11
C VAL A 9 -7.72 28.18 -7.42
N ALA A 10 -7.85 26.85 -7.40
CA ALA A 10 -7.66 26.03 -8.58
C ALA A 10 -8.52 26.54 -9.74
N LYS A 11 -7.90 26.74 -10.91
CA LYS A 11 -8.53 27.21 -12.16
C LYS A 11 -8.95 28.69 -12.21
N LEU A 12 -8.66 29.51 -11.19
CA LEU A 12 -8.95 30.95 -11.21
C LEU A 12 -7.69 31.81 -11.32
N GLY A 13 -6.72 31.61 -10.42
CA GLY A 13 -5.54 32.49 -10.34
C GLY A 13 -4.82 32.38 -9.01
N GLN A 14 -3.84 33.26 -8.83
CA GLN A 14 -3.06 33.40 -7.61
C GLN A 14 -3.71 34.41 -6.64
N MET A 15 -3.19 34.46 -5.41
CA MET A 15 -3.60 35.46 -4.45
C MET A 15 -3.30 36.88 -4.98
N GLY A 16 -4.27 37.78 -4.86
CA GLY A 16 -4.20 39.17 -5.30
C GLY A 16 -4.66 39.41 -6.72
N ASP A 17 -4.95 38.36 -7.49
CA ASP A 17 -5.47 38.52 -8.85
C ASP A 17 -6.93 39.02 -8.82
N VAL A 18 -7.21 40.01 -9.67
CA VAL A 18 -8.58 40.46 -9.96
C VAL A 18 -9.12 39.61 -11.09
N VAL A 19 -10.08 38.74 -10.78
CA VAL A 19 -10.68 37.81 -11.74
C VAL A 19 -12.16 38.10 -11.95
N ASP A 20 -12.62 37.98 -13.20
CA ASP A 20 -14.04 38.06 -13.51
C ASP A 20 -14.69 36.68 -13.45
N VAL A 21 -15.63 36.50 -12.53
CA VAL A 21 -16.32 35.24 -12.29
C VAL A 21 -17.84 35.39 -12.43
N LYS A 22 -18.52 34.26 -12.63
CA LYS A 22 -19.98 34.21 -12.63
C LYS A 22 -20.52 34.69 -11.26
N PRO A 23 -21.51 35.59 -11.22
CA PRO A 23 -22.03 36.14 -9.95
C PRO A 23 -22.50 35.06 -8.95
N GLY A 24 -23.09 33.97 -9.43
CA GLY A 24 -23.51 32.85 -8.58
C GLY A 24 -22.34 32.17 -7.87
N TYR A 25 -21.20 32.01 -8.54
CA TYR A 25 -20.01 31.40 -7.96
C TYR A 25 -19.34 32.30 -6.92
N ALA A 26 -19.27 33.61 -7.18
CA ALA A 26 -18.80 34.59 -6.21
C ALA A 26 -19.65 34.59 -4.93
N ARG A 27 -20.98 34.70 -5.06
CA ARG A 27 -21.90 34.81 -3.91
C ARG A 27 -22.07 33.55 -3.10
N ASN A 28 -22.05 32.37 -3.74
CA ASN A 28 -22.37 31.12 -3.04
C ASN A 28 -21.13 30.38 -2.54
N TYR A 29 -19.96 30.61 -3.14
CA TYR A 29 -18.74 29.86 -2.83
C TYR A 29 -17.60 30.76 -2.36
N LEU A 30 -17.18 31.74 -3.16
CA LEU A 30 -15.95 32.50 -2.88
C LEU A 30 -16.09 33.49 -1.71
N LEU A 31 -17.17 34.28 -1.68
CA LEU A 31 -17.39 35.29 -0.63
C LEU A 31 -17.70 34.65 0.73
N PRO A 32 -18.60 33.64 0.85
CA PRO A 32 -18.91 33.04 2.15
C PRO A 32 -17.74 32.26 2.75
N GLN A 33 -16.89 31.65 1.92
CA GLN A 33 -15.69 30.92 2.36
C GLN A 33 -14.46 31.83 2.50
N GLN A 34 -14.62 33.15 2.38
CA GLN A 34 -13.52 34.13 2.48
C GLN A 34 -12.35 33.82 1.54
N LYS A 35 -12.62 33.24 0.37
CA LYS A 35 -11.59 32.97 -0.65
C LYS A 35 -11.33 34.17 -1.55
N ALA A 36 -12.26 35.10 -1.59
CA ALA A 36 -12.16 36.32 -2.39
C ALA A 36 -12.94 37.47 -1.73
N LEU A 37 -12.62 38.70 -2.12
CA LEU A 37 -13.38 39.91 -1.82
C LEU A 37 -13.99 40.48 -3.09
N SER A 38 -15.07 41.25 -2.98
CA SER A 38 -15.58 42.00 -4.13
C SER A 38 -14.56 43.06 -4.55
N ALA A 39 -14.34 43.21 -5.85
CA ALA A 39 -13.40 44.18 -6.41
C ALA A 39 -13.97 45.61 -6.38
N SER A 40 -14.19 46.15 -5.18
CA SER A 40 -14.50 47.57 -4.96
C SER A 40 -13.20 48.35 -4.73
N LYS A 41 -13.18 49.65 -5.06
CA LYS A 41 -11.98 50.49 -4.87
C LYS A 41 -11.44 50.44 -3.43
N ALA A 42 -12.33 50.50 -2.45
CA ALA A 42 -11.97 50.40 -1.04
C ALA A 42 -11.33 49.04 -0.68
N ASN A 43 -11.82 47.94 -1.26
CA ASN A 43 -11.25 46.61 -1.02
C ASN A 43 -9.92 46.40 -1.73
N VAL A 44 -9.70 47.01 -2.90
CA VAL A 44 -8.41 46.98 -3.60
C VAL A 44 -7.35 47.67 -2.75
N GLU A 45 -7.63 48.89 -2.27
CA GLU A 45 -6.70 49.65 -1.43
C GLU A 45 -6.42 48.93 -0.08
N ALA A 46 -7.46 48.37 0.54
CA ALA A 46 -7.31 47.58 1.76
C ALA A 46 -6.47 46.31 1.53
N PHE A 47 -6.64 45.65 0.39
CA PHE A 47 -5.87 44.47 0.03
C PHE A 47 -4.40 44.83 -0.22
N GLU A 48 -4.10 45.94 -0.91
CA GLU A 48 -2.72 46.39 -1.11
C GLU A 48 -2.00 46.67 0.22
N ALA A 49 -2.70 47.24 1.20
CA ALA A 49 -2.15 47.45 2.54
C ALA A 49 -1.88 46.14 3.29
N GLN A 50 -2.71 45.12 3.09
CA GLN A 50 -2.59 43.81 3.75
C GLN A 50 -1.75 42.80 2.96
N LYS A 51 -1.43 43.09 1.69
CA LYS A 51 -0.76 42.18 0.76
C LYS A 51 0.55 41.65 1.33
N ALA A 52 1.40 42.52 1.87
CA ALA A 52 2.68 42.12 2.46
C ALA A 52 2.50 41.16 3.65
N GLN A 53 1.47 41.37 4.47
CA GLN A 53 1.18 40.51 5.61
C GLN A 53 0.61 39.16 5.18
N LEU A 54 -0.30 39.15 4.20
CA LEU A 54 -0.86 37.91 3.65
C LEU A 54 0.18 37.09 2.89
N GLU A 55 1.09 37.72 2.15
CA GLU A 55 2.20 37.04 1.48
C GLU A 55 3.15 36.40 2.49
N ALA A 56 3.48 37.10 3.58
CA ALA A 56 4.30 36.55 4.65
C ALA A 56 3.65 35.33 5.31
N GLN A 57 2.36 35.41 5.65
CA GLN A 57 1.62 34.28 6.22
C GLN A 57 1.52 33.09 5.27
N ASN A 58 1.23 33.33 3.98
CA ASN A 58 1.19 32.26 2.99
C ASN A 58 2.55 31.57 2.84
N LEU A 59 3.66 32.32 2.89
CA LEU A 59 4.99 31.73 2.82
C LEU A 59 5.30 30.88 4.05
N GLU A 60 4.87 31.32 5.24
CA GLU A 60 5.03 30.56 6.48
C GLU A 60 4.19 29.28 6.46
N SER A 61 2.90 29.38 6.15
CA SER A 61 2.01 28.21 6.04
C SER A 61 2.47 27.24 4.95
N LYS A 62 3.01 27.74 3.83
CA LYS A 62 3.59 26.89 2.79
C LYS A 62 4.82 26.13 3.31
N LYS A 63 5.72 26.79 4.04
CA LYS A 63 6.90 26.13 4.63
C LYS A 63 6.51 25.04 5.63
N GLU A 64 5.51 25.31 6.48
CA GLU A 64 4.97 24.30 7.41
C GLU A 64 4.35 23.12 6.67
N ALA A 65 3.58 23.39 5.61
CA ALA A 65 2.99 22.37 4.77
C ALA A 65 4.04 21.55 4.02
N ASP A 66 5.09 22.17 3.48
CA ASP A 66 6.20 21.48 2.81
C ASP A 66 6.95 20.56 3.80
N ALA A 67 7.21 21.05 5.02
CA ALA A 67 7.84 20.25 6.06
C ALA A 67 6.98 19.05 6.50
N MET A 68 5.65 19.23 6.54
CA MET A 68 4.71 18.15 6.84
C MET A 68 4.61 17.17 5.67
N ALA A 69 4.53 17.67 4.44
CA ALA A 69 4.49 16.87 3.21
C ALA A 69 5.71 15.95 3.14
N ALA A 70 6.91 16.49 3.35
CA ALA A 70 8.14 15.70 3.32
C ALA A 70 8.19 14.58 4.39
N ARG A 71 7.40 14.69 5.46
CA ARG A 71 7.33 13.65 6.49
C ARG A 71 6.27 12.62 6.19
N ILE A 72 5.13 13.04 5.65
CA ILE A 72 3.97 12.18 5.43
C ILE A 72 4.00 11.47 4.08
N ASP A 73 4.72 12.01 3.10
CA ASP A 73 4.80 11.46 1.74
C ASP A 73 5.46 10.08 1.76
N GLY A 74 4.76 9.09 1.21
CA GLY A 74 5.17 7.69 1.21
C GLY A 74 5.01 6.98 2.56
N GLN A 75 4.38 7.60 3.56
CA GLN A 75 4.05 6.89 4.79
C GLN A 75 2.85 5.98 4.59
N GLN A 76 2.93 4.81 5.23
CA GLN A 76 1.86 3.84 5.25
C GLN A 76 1.06 3.96 6.55
N PHE A 77 -0.26 4.10 6.40
CA PHE A 77 -1.21 4.15 7.52
C PHE A 77 -2.08 2.91 7.50
N ILE A 78 -2.23 2.27 8.66
CA ILE A 78 -3.00 1.04 8.80
C ILE A 78 -4.41 1.38 9.27
N VAL A 79 -5.43 0.85 8.57
CA VAL A 79 -6.84 0.97 8.96
C VAL A 79 -7.43 -0.41 9.12
N ILE A 80 -7.83 -0.74 10.34
CA ILE A 80 -8.41 -2.04 10.67
C ILE A 80 -9.94 -1.99 10.50
N ARG A 81 -10.48 -2.85 9.64
CA ARG A 81 -11.93 -2.99 9.40
C ARG A 81 -12.32 -4.44 9.12
N SER A 82 -13.52 -4.81 9.55
CA SER A 82 -14.08 -6.13 9.26
C SER A 82 -14.41 -6.30 7.78
N ALA A 83 -13.98 -7.42 7.20
CA ALA A 83 -14.16 -7.77 5.80
C ALA A 83 -14.60 -9.23 5.64
N SER A 84 -15.21 -9.54 4.50
CA SER A 84 -15.54 -10.90 4.07
C SER A 84 -14.30 -11.66 3.61
N ASP A 85 -14.42 -12.98 3.47
CA ASP A 85 -13.31 -13.85 3.03
C ASP A 85 -12.91 -13.61 1.57
N ALA A 86 -13.78 -12.99 0.78
CA ALA A 86 -13.47 -12.53 -0.57
C ALA A 86 -12.73 -11.17 -0.60
N GLY A 87 -12.39 -10.60 0.58
CA GLY A 87 -11.67 -9.32 0.69
C GLY A 87 -12.54 -8.07 0.56
N ALA A 88 -13.87 -8.21 0.49
CA ALA A 88 -14.78 -7.08 0.48
C ALA A 88 -15.10 -6.61 1.90
N LEU A 89 -14.96 -5.31 2.17
CA LEU A 89 -15.28 -4.71 3.46
C LEU A 89 -16.80 -4.75 3.72
N TYR A 90 -17.19 -5.06 4.96
CA TYR A 90 -18.59 -4.97 5.37
C TYR A 90 -19.09 -3.51 5.51
N GLY A 91 -18.15 -2.56 5.50
CA GLY A 91 -18.41 -1.12 5.44
C GLY A 91 -17.61 -0.46 4.33
N SER A 92 -17.36 0.84 4.47
CA SER A 92 -16.49 1.60 3.58
C SER A 92 -15.51 2.43 4.39
N VAL A 93 -14.26 2.47 3.94
CA VAL A 93 -13.26 3.41 4.46
C VAL A 93 -13.43 4.74 3.72
N THR A 94 -13.60 5.81 4.48
CA THR A 94 -13.87 7.16 4.01
C THR A 94 -12.72 8.11 4.31
N THR A 95 -12.81 9.35 3.83
CA THR A 95 -11.83 10.40 4.14
C THR A 95 -11.69 10.68 5.64
N ARG A 96 -12.72 10.37 6.45
CA ARG A 96 -12.64 10.50 7.91
C ARG A 96 -11.70 9.47 8.51
N ASP A 97 -11.85 8.20 8.11
CA ASP A 97 -11.02 7.11 8.62
C ASP A 97 -9.54 7.33 8.28
N ALA A 98 -9.24 7.84 7.08
CA ALA A 98 -7.88 8.19 6.67
C ALA A 98 -7.29 9.35 7.50
N ALA A 99 -8.09 10.38 7.81
CA ALA A 99 -7.67 11.49 8.65
C ALA A 99 -7.45 11.06 10.11
N ASP A 100 -8.34 10.21 10.63
CA ASP A 100 -8.23 9.64 11.97
C ASP A 100 -6.93 8.80 12.09
N ALA A 101 -6.65 7.93 11.12
CA ALA A 101 -5.44 7.11 11.08
C ALA A 101 -4.14 7.96 10.99
N ALA A 102 -4.16 9.05 10.21
CA ALA A 102 -3.03 9.98 10.18
C ALA A 102 -2.83 10.69 11.54
N THR A 103 -3.92 11.05 12.21
CA THR A 103 -3.90 11.71 13.53
C THR A 103 -3.38 10.79 14.63
N GLU A 104 -3.74 9.51 14.60
CA GLU A 104 -3.22 8.49 15.53
C GLU A 104 -1.69 8.32 15.41
N ASN A 105 -1.14 8.52 14.21
CA ASN A 105 0.30 8.46 13.94
C ASN A 105 1.01 9.82 14.15
N GLY A 106 0.32 10.81 14.74
CA GLY A 106 0.91 12.08 15.13
C GLY A 106 0.86 13.20 14.08
N PHE A 107 0.12 13.00 12.97
CA PHE A 107 -0.06 14.02 11.93
C PHE A 107 -1.42 14.69 12.06
N THR A 108 -1.46 16.01 12.20
CA THR A 108 -2.73 16.75 12.25
C THR A 108 -3.28 16.95 10.82
N VAL A 109 -4.12 16.04 10.35
CA VAL A 109 -4.77 16.09 9.03
C VAL A 109 -6.28 16.21 9.20
N ASP A 110 -6.92 17.17 8.52
CA ASP A 110 -8.38 17.30 8.47
C ASP A 110 -8.97 16.45 7.34
N ARG A 111 -10.16 15.88 7.55
CA ARG A 111 -10.92 15.13 6.53
C ARG A 111 -11.15 15.89 5.21
N LYS A 112 -11.10 17.22 5.20
CA LYS A 112 -11.23 18.06 4.00
C LYS A 112 -9.94 18.12 3.16
N GLN A 113 -8.80 17.84 3.79
CA GLN A 113 -7.51 17.80 3.13
C GLN A 113 -7.30 16.47 2.41
N VAL A 114 -7.98 15.40 2.86
CA VAL A 114 -7.94 14.09 2.22
C VAL A 114 -8.82 14.07 0.97
N VAL A 115 -8.24 13.70 -0.17
CA VAL A 115 -8.93 13.57 -1.44
C VAL A 115 -9.10 12.10 -1.77
N LEU A 116 -10.36 11.65 -1.75
CA LEU A 116 -10.75 10.30 -2.10
C LEU A 116 -11.81 10.34 -3.20
N GLY A 117 -11.54 9.71 -4.35
CA GLY A 117 -12.45 9.70 -5.49
C GLY A 117 -13.70 8.85 -5.25
N ALA A 118 -13.53 7.71 -4.56
CA ALA A 118 -14.61 6.83 -4.13
C ALA A 118 -14.26 6.20 -2.78
N PRO A 119 -15.25 5.87 -1.92
CA PRO A 119 -14.99 5.13 -0.69
C PRO A 119 -14.36 3.77 -0.98
N ILE A 120 -13.37 3.38 -0.18
CA ILE A 120 -12.67 2.10 -0.33
C ILE A 120 -13.54 0.98 0.25
N LYS A 121 -13.72 -0.09 -0.52
CA LYS A 121 -14.60 -1.23 -0.20
C LYS A 121 -13.89 -2.58 -0.21
N TYR A 122 -12.58 -2.60 -0.44
CA TYR A 122 -11.78 -3.81 -0.51
C TYR A 122 -10.53 -3.67 0.35
N LEU A 123 -10.08 -4.79 0.90
CA LEU A 123 -8.80 -4.88 1.59
C LEU A 123 -7.63 -4.61 0.64
N GLY A 124 -6.48 -4.25 1.20
CA GLY A 124 -5.25 -3.99 0.47
C GLY A 124 -4.71 -2.57 0.66
N VAL A 125 -3.64 -2.26 -0.07
CA VAL A 125 -2.96 -0.96 -0.05
C VAL A 125 -3.58 -0.05 -1.12
N HIS A 126 -4.01 1.14 -0.71
CA HIS A 126 -4.63 2.13 -1.57
C HIS A 126 -3.89 3.46 -1.47
N ASP A 127 -3.54 4.04 -2.61
CA ASP A 127 -2.93 5.37 -2.66
C ASP A 127 -3.99 6.46 -2.40
N VAL A 128 -3.74 7.30 -1.42
CA VAL A 128 -4.61 8.43 -1.06
C VAL A 128 -3.84 9.74 -1.15
N GLN A 129 -4.44 10.73 -1.81
CA GLN A 129 -3.84 12.06 -1.95
C GLN A 129 -4.30 12.98 -0.82
N ILE A 130 -3.37 13.71 -0.22
CA ILE A 130 -3.64 14.71 0.82
C ILE A 130 -3.19 16.08 0.31
N ILE A 131 -4.10 17.05 0.33
CA ILE A 131 -3.84 18.46 0.03
C ILE A 131 -3.60 19.20 1.35
N LEU A 132 -2.34 19.42 1.70
CA LEU A 132 -1.96 20.15 2.92
C LEU A 132 -2.09 21.67 2.71
N HIS A 133 -1.69 22.14 1.53
CA HIS A 133 -1.76 23.54 1.11
C HIS A 133 -2.13 23.61 -0.38
N PRO A 134 -2.71 24.72 -0.89
CA PRO A 134 -3.05 24.87 -2.32
C PRO A 134 -1.90 24.67 -3.33
N GLU A 135 -0.66 24.60 -2.86
CA GLU A 135 0.54 24.35 -3.68
C GLU A 135 1.33 23.11 -3.22
N VAL A 136 0.86 22.43 -2.17
CA VAL A 136 1.57 21.31 -1.54
C VAL A 136 0.61 20.14 -1.37
N GLU A 137 0.90 19.09 -2.13
CA GLU A 137 0.16 17.83 -2.11
C GLU A 137 1.13 16.72 -1.71
N ALA A 138 0.65 15.76 -0.93
CA ALA A 138 1.39 14.58 -0.51
C ALA A 138 0.59 13.31 -0.84
N ARG A 139 1.26 12.19 -1.03
CA ARG A 139 0.63 10.88 -1.23
C ARG A 139 0.93 9.98 -0.04
N ILE A 140 -0.10 9.33 0.45
CA ILE A 140 0.00 8.37 1.54
C ILE A 140 -0.51 7.01 1.06
N GLU A 141 0.04 5.95 1.62
CA GLU A 141 -0.44 4.59 1.39
C GLU A 141 -1.38 4.19 2.52
N LEU A 142 -2.63 3.91 2.21
CA LEU A 142 -3.62 3.45 3.18
C LEU A 142 -3.76 1.94 3.07
N ASN A 143 -3.19 1.22 4.04
CA ASN A 143 -3.28 -0.22 4.15
C ASN A 143 -4.54 -0.61 4.93
N VAL A 144 -5.51 -1.21 4.25
CA VAL A 144 -6.76 -1.66 4.87
C VAL A 144 -6.71 -3.18 5.10
N ALA A 145 -6.69 -3.57 6.37
CA ALA A 145 -6.52 -4.97 6.80
C ALA A 145 -7.61 -5.42 7.79
N ARG A 146 -7.78 -6.75 7.95
CA ARG A 146 -8.73 -7.33 8.92
C ARG A 146 -8.15 -7.38 10.33
N SER A 147 -6.83 -7.55 10.45
CA SER A 147 -6.09 -7.64 11.71
C SER A 147 -4.77 -6.85 11.62
N PRO A 148 -4.16 -6.47 12.77
CA PRO A 148 -2.85 -5.80 12.76
C PRO A 148 -1.73 -6.68 12.21
N GLU A 149 -1.79 -8.00 12.44
CA GLU A 149 -0.82 -8.97 11.92
C GLU A 149 -0.89 -9.08 10.39
N GLU A 150 -2.09 -9.06 9.80
CA GLU A 150 -2.26 -9.00 8.34
C GLU A 150 -1.75 -7.69 7.74
N ALA A 151 -1.85 -6.58 8.48
CA ALA A 151 -1.36 -5.28 8.03
C ALA A 151 0.17 -5.27 7.89
N GLU A 152 0.89 -5.88 8.83
CA GLU A 152 2.35 -6.03 8.76
C GLU A 152 2.79 -6.91 7.60
N LEU A 153 2.06 -8.00 7.34
CA LEU A 153 2.30 -8.87 6.18
C LEU A 153 2.11 -8.12 4.85
N GLN A 154 1.02 -7.36 4.73
CA GLN A 154 0.75 -6.54 3.53
C GLN A 154 1.75 -5.40 3.35
N ALA A 155 2.26 -4.81 4.44
CA ALA A 155 3.31 -3.78 4.41
C ALA A 155 4.66 -4.31 3.93
N SER A 156 4.95 -5.60 4.19
CA SER A 156 6.21 -6.24 3.78
C SER A 156 6.28 -6.64 2.30
N GLY A 157 5.20 -6.43 1.54
CA GLY A 157 5.15 -6.75 0.11
C GLY A 157 5.13 -8.24 -0.22
N LYS A 158 5.06 -9.12 0.79
CA LYS A 158 4.84 -10.56 0.56
C LYS A 158 3.34 -10.81 0.45
N SER A 159 2.90 -11.17 -0.75
CA SER A 159 1.55 -11.67 -0.91
C SER A 159 1.44 -13.03 -0.20
N ILE A 160 0.27 -13.31 0.42
CA ILE A 160 -0.06 -14.65 0.95
C ILE A 160 0.16 -15.72 -0.13
N GLN A 161 0.06 -15.34 -1.41
CA GLN A 161 0.26 -16.21 -2.57
C GLN A 161 1.73 -16.56 -2.83
N GLU A 162 2.69 -15.68 -2.56
CA GLU A 162 4.12 -15.98 -2.74
C GLU A 162 4.68 -16.82 -1.59
N LEU A 163 4.26 -16.54 -0.35
CA LEU A 163 4.61 -17.39 0.80
C LEU A 163 3.96 -18.77 0.68
N ALA A 164 2.70 -18.85 0.27
CA ALA A 164 2.05 -20.13 0.01
C ALA A 164 2.67 -20.86 -1.18
N ALA A 165 3.07 -20.17 -2.25
CA ALA A 165 3.75 -20.79 -3.39
C ALA A 165 5.18 -21.26 -3.05
N GLU A 166 5.92 -20.53 -2.21
CA GLU A 166 7.22 -20.99 -1.72
C GLU A 166 7.08 -22.19 -0.77
N GLU A 167 6.10 -22.18 0.14
CA GLU A 167 5.82 -23.32 1.02
C GLU A 167 5.31 -24.54 0.25
N GLU A 168 4.43 -24.36 -0.74
CA GLU A 168 3.91 -25.43 -1.57
C GLU A 168 5.00 -26.01 -2.48
N ALA A 169 5.86 -25.17 -3.05
CA ALA A 169 7.03 -25.63 -3.82
C ALA A 169 8.07 -26.34 -2.94
N ALA A 170 8.28 -25.88 -1.71
CA ALA A 170 9.15 -26.54 -0.75
C ALA A 170 8.58 -27.90 -0.32
N ALA A 171 7.27 -27.98 -0.06
CA ALA A 171 6.59 -29.22 0.25
C ALA A 171 6.62 -30.21 -0.92
N GLU A 172 6.42 -29.76 -2.17
CA GLU A 172 6.56 -30.60 -3.36
C GLU A 172 7.99 -31.13 -3.54
N PHE A 173 9.01 -30.31 -3.28
CA PHE A 173 10.41 -30.73 -3.35
C PHE A 173 10.74 -31.79 -2.28
N GLU A 174 10.26 -31.59 -1.04
CA GLU A 174 10.48 -32.51 0.07
C GLU A 174 9.72 -33.84 -0.14
N ILE A 175 8.52 -33.79 -0.71
CA ILE A 175 7.77 -34.99 -1.13
C ILE A 175 8.50 -35.72 -2.27
N ALA A 176 9.08 -34.99 -3.23
CA ALA A 176 9.81 -35.58 -4.34
C ALA A 176 11.13 -36.26 -3.90
N GLU A 177 11.91 -35.62 -3.02
CA GLU A 177 13.10 -36.25 -2.41
C GLU A 177 12.71 -37.51 -1.62
N LEU A 178 11.64 -37.46 -0.83
CA LEU A 178 11.17 -38.63 -0.09
C LEU A 178 10.73 -39.78 -1.01
N PHE A 179 10.15 -39.47 -2.17
CA PHE A 179 9.74 -40.48 -3.15
C PHE A 179 10.92 -41.07 -3.92
N ASP A 180 11.98 -40.28 -4.16
CA ASP A 180 13.24 -40.75 -4.76
C ASP A 180 14.05 -41.61 -3.78
N ASP A 181 14.07 -41.25 -2.49
CA ASP A 181 14.70 -42.03 -1.42
C ASP A 181 13.97 -43.37 -1.18
N ILE A 182 12.63 -43.38 -1.29
CA ILE A 182 11.82 -44.61 -1.23
C ILE A 182 11.95 -45.44 -2.52
N GLY A 183 12.04 -44.79 -3.69
CA GLY A 183 12.21 -45.46 -4.98
C GLY A 183 13.60 -46.07 -5.17
N SER A 184 14.65 -45.41 -4.67
CA SER A 184 16.01 -45.95 -4.60
C SER A 184 16.07 -47.12 -3.61
N ALA A 185 15.47 -47.02 -2.43
CA ALA A 185 15.41 -48.15 -1.50
C ALA A 185 14.68 -49.37 -2.07
N ALA A 186 13.60 -49.17 -2.85
CA ALA A 186 12.87 -50.27 -3.49
C ALA A 186 13.65 -50.91 -4.65
N SER A 187 14.43 -50.12 -5.40
CA SER A 187 15.29 -50.64 -6.47
C SER A 187 16.56 -51.29 -5.93
N GLU A 188 17.11 -50.81 -4.81
CA GLU A 188 18.19 -51.48 -4.09
C GLU A 188 17.72 -52.83 -3.52
N ASP A 189 16.51 -52.94 -2.97
CA ASP A 189 15.94 -54.22 -2.52
C ASP A 189 15.67 -55.20 -3.69
N GLU A 190 15.30 -54.70 -4.88
CA GLU A 190 15.05 -55.52 -6.08
C GLU A 190 16.36 -55.95 -6.77
N GLU A 191 17.39 -55.09 -6.82
CA GLU A 191 18.74 -55.46 -7.26
C GLU A 191 19.43 -56.42 -6.29
N LEU A 192 19.22 -56.26 -4.97
CA LEU A 192 19.69 -57.23 -3.98
C LEU A 192 18.99 -58.58 -4.18
N ALA A 193 17.68 -58.62 -4.44
CA ALA A 193 16.94 -59.85 -4.73
C ALA A 193 17.42 -60.56 -6.01
N GLU A 194 17.67 -59.81 -7.09
CA GLU A 194 18.18 -60.35 -8.36
C GLU A 194 19.64 -60.83 -8.25
N ALA A 195 20.45 -60.18 -7.41
CA ALA A 195 21.82 -60.61 -7.12
C ALA A 195 21.90 -61.90 -6.28
N VAL A 196 20.90 -62.18 -5.42
CA VAL A 196 20.82 -63.48 -4.72
C VAL A 196 20.39 -64.60 -5.67
N GLU A 197 19.47 -64.35 -6.61
CA GLU A 197 19.09 -65.35 -7.63
C GLU A 197 20.24 -65.66 -8.61
N ALA A 198 21.09 -64.67 -8.94
CA ALA A 198 22.22 -64.87 -9.84
C ALA A 198 23.41 -65.64 -9.21
N GLN A 199 23.50 -65.73 -7.88
CA GLN A 199 24.56 -66.49 -7.18
C GLN A 199 24.23 -67.98 -7.02
N ASP A 200 22.97 -68.39 -7.19
CA ASP A 200 22.56 -69.80 -7.09
C ASP A 200 22.72 -70.59 -8.41
N ASP A 201 23.14 -69.95 -9.51
CA ASP A 201 23.21 -70.57 -10.86
C ASP A 201 24.64 -70.64 -11.46
N GLU A 202 25.69 -70.76 -10.64
CA GLU A 202 27.02 -71.23 -11.11
C GLU A 202 27.15 -72.76 -10.98
N PRO A 203 27.27 -73.53 -12.09
CA PRO A 203 27.40 -74.97 -12.01
C PRO A 203 28.89 -75.36 -11.86
N ALA A 204 29.31 -75.66 -10.63
CA ALA A 204 30.57 -76.37 -10.42
C ALA A 204 30.38 -77.88 -10.69
N SER A 205 30.38 -78.23 -11.99
CA SER A 205 30.60 -79.59 -12.47
C SER A 205 32.10 -79.91 -12.48
N GLY A 206 32.49 -81.11 -12.02
CA GLY A 206 33.80 -81.68 -12.35
C GLY A 206 34.54 -82.45 -11.25
N ASP A 207 34.00 -83.64 -10.96
CA ASP A 207 34.72 -84.91 -10.74
C ASP A 207 35.67 -85.18 -9.55
N GLN A 208 35.40 -86.38 -9.01
CA GLN A 208 36.08 -87.17 -8.00
C GLN A 208 37.50 -87.59 -8.42
N GLU A 209 38.39 -87.77 -7.44
CA GLU A 209 39.00 -89.09 -7.22
C GLU A 209 39.76 -89.19 -5.88
N ASP A 210 39.70 -90.40 -5.35
CA ASP A 210 40.16 -90.91 -4.06
C ASP A 210 41.67 -90.72 -3.78
N THR A 211 42.06 -90.67 -2.50
CA THR A 211 42.66 -91.83 -1.79
C THR A 211 43.13 -91.53 -0.37
N ALA A 212 43.07 -92.60 0.43
CA ALA A 212 43.32 -92.73 1.87
C ALA A 212 44.74 -92.41 2.37
N GLY A 213 44.87 -92.24 3.69
CA GLY A 213 46.02 -92.78 4.42
C GLY A 213 46.53 -91.99 5.62
N ASN A 214 46.06 -92.39 6.80
CA ASN A 214 46.72 -92.46 8.12
C ASN A 214 47.89 -91.50 8.46
#